data_AF-A0A318CD23-F1
#
_entry.id   AF-A0A318CD23-F1
#
_cell.length_a   1.000
_cell.length_b   1.000
_cell.length_c   1.000
_cell.angle_alpha   90.00
_cell.angle_beta   90.00
_cell.angle_gamma   90.00
#
_symmetry.space_group_name_H-M   'P 1'
#
loop_
_entity.id
_entity.type
_entity.pdbx_description
1 polymer ?
#
loop_
_entity_poly.entity_id
_entity_poly.type
_entity_poly.pdbx_seq_one_letter_code
_entity_poly.pdbx_strand_id
1 'polypeptide(L)'
;MKKSVLVLFILLVASLSFSSLSLGLINVAAKTESLSNTPLSGFVGIDVLGIDLRYDLGPLSLGVATPFLMFTLSEDTGVKTSFVIPGVAWLVYAGLKLDMGVFYFRGDIGHTFAFGEQLQLGFSPLRLGVGMNIIPNYYIEFNTAVILQKFSETIGKIYDFKIGYRF
;
A
#
# COMPACT_ATOMS: atom_id res chain seq x y z
N MET A 1 25.24 30.71 -1.02
CA MET A 1 24.18 30.28 -1.95
C MET A 1 24.66 29.24 -2.98
N LYS A 2 25.65 29.53 -3.85
CA LYS A 2 26.11 28.56 -4.88
C LYS A 2 26.65 27.22 -4.31
N LYS A 3 27.40 27.26 -3.21
CA LYS A 3 27.94 26.05 -2.53
C LYS A 3 26.85 25.19 -1.90
N SER A 4 25.82 25.81 -1.31
CA SER A 4 24.69 25.12 -0.70
C SER A 4 23.81 24.42 -1.73
N VAL A 5 23.60 25.05 -2.90
CA VAL A 5 22.89 24.44 -4.03
C VAL A 5 23.68 23.26 -4.60
N LEU A 6 25.01 23.40 -4.74
CA LEU A 6 25.87 22.31 -5.19
C LEU A 6 25.86 21.11 -4.23
N VAL A 7 25.94 21.36 -2.92
CA VAL A 7 25.84 20.30 -1.90
C VAL A 7 24.46 19.63 -1.95
N LEU A 8 23.38 20.40 -2.09
CA LEU A 8 22.05 19.85 -2.28
C LEU A 8 21.98 18.98 -3.53
N PHE A 9 22.55 19.42 -4.66
CA PHE A 9 22.57 18.68 -5.92
C PHE A 9 23.40 17.40 -5.83
N ILE A 10 24.56 17.43 -5.17
CA ILE A 10 25.40 16.26 -4.92
C ILE A 10 24.67 15.27 -4.01
N LEU A 11 24.01 15.73 -2.95
CA LEU A 11 23.19 14.88 -2.08
C LEU A 11 22.02 14.27 -2.84
N LEU A 12 21.38 15.04 -3.73
CA LEU A 12 20.27 14.58 -4.56
C LEU A 12 20.73 13.51 -5.57
N VAL A 13 21.82 13.77 -6.29
CA VAL A 13 22.42 12.84 -7.26
C VAL A 13 22.98 11.59 -6.57
N ALA A 14 23.63 11.73 -5.42
CA ALA A 14 24.07 10.60 -4.60
C ALA A 14 22.86 9.79 -4.08
N SER A 15 21.79 10.44 -3.62
CA SER A 15 20.57 9.74 -3.19
C SER A 15 19.89 8.99 -4.34
N LEU A 16 19.88 9.56 -5.56
CA LEU A 16 19.42 8.91 -6.78
C LEU A 16 20.31 7.72 -7.19
N SER A 17 21.58 7.70 -6.78
CA SER A 17 22.53 6.63 -7.10
C SER A 17 22.44 5.43 -6.14
N PHE A 18 21.88 5.64 -4.94
CA PHE A 18 21.69 4.61 -3.89
C PHE A 18 20.21 4.25 -3.66
N SER A 19 19.33 4.71 -4.53
CA SER A 19 17.90 4.48 -4.39
C SER A 19 17.34 3.62 -5.48
N SER A 20 16.27 2.91 -5.15
CA SER A 20 15.51 2.17 -6.13
C SER A 20 14.09 2.69 -6.17
N LEU A 21 13.72 3.28 -7.30
CA LEU A 21 12.33 3.57 -7.61
C LEU A 21 11.66 2.29 -8.09
N SER A 22 10.42 2.06 -7.66
CA SER A 22 9.64 0.93 -8.14
C SER A 22 8.18 1.29 -8.32
N LEU A 23 7.55 0.61 -9.28
CA LEU A 23 6.14 0.70 -9.57
C LEU A 23 5.52 -0.70 -9.43
N GLY A 24 4.42 -0.81 -8.69
CA GLY A 24 3.74 -2.07 -8.44
C GLY A 24 2.24 -2.00 -8.65
N LEU A 25 1.65 -3.13 -8.99
CA LEU A 25 0.22 -3.40 -8.86
C LEU A 25 0.00 -4.01 -7.49
N ILE A 26 -0.89 -3.41 -6.70
CA ILE A 26 -1.28 -3.89 -5.38
C ILE A 26 -2.74 -4.35 -5.42
N ASN A 27 -3.00 -5.47 -4.75
CA ASN A 27 -4.31 -6.02 -4.46
C ASN A 27 -4.44 -6.06 -2.93
N VAL A 28 -5.47 -5.43 -2.38
CA VAL A 28 -5.75 -5.44 -0.94
C VAL A 28 -7.06 -6.15 -0.71
N ALA A 29 -7.00 -7.31 -0.06
CA ALA A 29 -8.16 -8.08 0.33
C ALA A 29 -8.44 -7.87 1.83
N ALA A 30 -9.66 -7.46 2.15
CA ALA A 30 -10.13 -7.28 3.51
C ALA A 30 -11.39 -8.08 3.77
N LYS A 31 -11.44 -8.76 4.92
CA LYS A 31 -12.64 -9.39 5.45
C LYS A 31 -13.28 -8.47 6.48
N THR A 32 -14.50 -8.02 6.22
CA THR A 32 -15.28 -7.20 7.16
C THR A 32 -16.62 -7.87 7.46
N GLU A 33 -17.11 -7.65 8.68
CA GLU A 33 -18.49 -7.92 9.05
C GLU A 33 -19.35 -6.74 8.55
N SER A 34 -20.63 -6.96 8.23
CA SER A 34 -21.53 -5.89 7.79
C SER A 34 -21.56 -4.78 8.85
N LEU A 35 -21.12 -3.58 8.47
CA LEU A 35 -21.17 -2.37 9.31
C LEU A 35 -22.56 -1.71 9.32
N SER A 36 -23.56 -2.30 8.65
CA SER A 36 -24.93 -1.80 8.63
C SER A 36 -25.79 -2.53 9.65
N ASN A 37 -26.61 -1.80 10.42
CA ASN A 37 -27.68 -2.34 11.29
C ASN A 37 -28.77 -3.10 10.51
N THR A 38 -28.54 -3.38 9.24
CA THR A 38 -29.35 -4.26 8.40
C THR A 38 -28.75 -5.65 8.54
N PRO A 39 -29.55 -6.69 8.89
CA PRO A 39 -29.05 -8.05 9.00
C PRO A 39 -28.77 -8.57 7.59
N LEU A 40 -27.66 -8.13 7.01
CA LEU A 40 -27.04 -8.82 5.91
C LEU A 40 -26.45 -10.09 6.53
N SER A 41 -27.07 -11.22 6.24
CA SER A 41 -26.50 -12.50 6.59
C SER A 41 -25.22 -12.64 5.78
N GLY A 42 -24.08 -12.49 6.45
CA GLY A 42 -22.86 -13.04 5.94
C GLY A 42 -21.83 -12.07 5.38
N PHE A 43 -20.72 -12.70 5.05
CA PHE A 43 -19.41 -12.15 4.75
C PHE A 43 -19.44 -10.93 3.81
N VAL A 44 -18.71 -9.86 4.18
CA VAL A 44 -18.36 -8.80 3.24
C VAL A 44 -16.86 -8.85 2.96
N GLY A 45 -16.51 -9.29 1.76
CA GLY A 45 -15.14 -9.25 1.25
C GLY A 45 -14.94 -7.98 0.43
N ILE A 46 -13.88 -7.23 0.71
CA ILE A 46 -13.47 -6.08 -0.09
C ILE A 46 -12.15 -6.42 -0.73
N ASP A 47 -12.07 -6.29 -2.05
CA ASP A 47 -10.82 -6.35 -2.80
C ASP A 47 -10.58 -5.00 -3.47
N VAL A 48 -9.41 -4.41 -3.28
CA VAL A 48 -9.03 -3.14 -3.89
C VAL A 48 -7.76 -3.33 -4.72
N LEU A 49 -7.86 -3.01 -6.02
CA LEU A 49 -6.70 -2.90 -6.89
C LEU A 49 -6.22 -1.45 -6.96
N GLY A 50 -4.90 -1.30 -6.89
CA GLY A 50 -4.24 -0.01 -6.96
C GLY A 50 -2.87 -0.07 -7.63
N ILE A 51 -2.33 1.12 -7.85
CA ILE A 51 -0.96 1.34 -8.29
C ILE A 51 -0.16 1.85 -7.10
N ASP A 52 1.04 1.32 -6.91
CA ASP A 52 1.97 1.63 -5.83
C ASP A 52 3.28 2.16 -6.41
N LEU A 53 3.64 3.40 -6.08
CA LEU A 53 4.94 3.97 -6.37
C LEU A 53 5.76 3.98 -5.08
N ARG A 54 6.97 3.43 -5.13
CA ARG A 54 7.82 3.28 -3.95
C ARG A 54 9.26 3.66 -4.25
N TYR A 55 9.89 4.31 -3.30
CA TYR A 55 11.27 4.72 -3.31
C TYR A 55 11.98 4.12 -2.10
N ASP A 56 12.95 3.24 -2.35
CA ASP A 56 13.79 2.64 -1.31
C ASP A 56 15.15 3.36 -1.27
N LEU A 57 15.59 3.76 -0.07
CA LEU A 57 16.91 4.35 0.20
C LEU A 57 17.58 3.54 1.31
N GLY A 58 18.39 2.56 0.91
CA GLY A 58 18.91 1.55 1.84
C GLY A 58 17.76 0.83 2.56
N PRO A 59 17.74 0.78 3.90
CA PRO A 59 16.65 0.15 4.64
C PRO A 59 15.38 1.01 4.73
N LEU A 60 15.44 2.30 4.39
CA LEU A 60 14.28 3.18 4.44
C LEU A 60 13.45 3.01 3.18
N SER A 61 12.13 2.92 3.32
CA SER A 61 11.22 2.83 2.18
C SER A 61 10.07 3.82 2.35
N LEU A 62 9.86 4.63 1.32
CA LEU A 62 8.77 5.59 1.22
C LEU A 62 7.90 5.20 0.03
N GLY A 63 6.59 5.37 0.14
CA GLY A 63 5.75 5.11 -1.00
C GLY A 63 4.38 5.74 -0.92
N VAL A 64 3.72 5.70 -2.06
CA VAL A 64 2.40 6.25 -2.28
C VAL A 64 1.62 5.29 -3.17
N ALA A 65 0.39 4.96 -2.78
CA ALA A 65 -0.48 4.11 -3.55
C ALA A 65 -1.83 4.78 -3.79
N THR A 66 -2.45 4.50 -4.93
CA THR A 66 -3.79 4.98 -5.26
C THR A 66 -4.62 3.83 -5.84
N PRO A 67 -5.86 3.61 -5.35
CA PRO A 67 -6.74 2.61 -5.89
C PRO A 67 -7.35 3.07 -7.23
N PHE A 68 -7.65 2.12 -8.10
CA PHE A 68 -8.39 2.38 -9.34
C PHE A 68 -9.60 1.46 -9.54
N LEU A 69 -9.67 0.35 -8.78
CA LEU A 69 -10.78 -0.60 -8.86
C LEU A 69 -11.06 -1.19 -7.49
N MET A 70 -12.33 -1.39 -7.17
CA MET A 70 -12.78 -2.05 -5.96
C MET A 70 -13.85 -3.09 -6.30
N PHE A 71 -13.77 -4.23 -5.63
CA PHE A 71 -14.77 -5.28 -5.63
C PHE A 71 -15.31 -5.42 -4.22
N THR A 72 -16.63 -5.51 -4.11
CA THR A 72 -17.31 -5.82 -2.85
C THR A 72 -18.10 -7.10 -3.09
N LEU A 73 -17.75 -8.15 -2.36
CA LEU A 73 -18.50 -9.39 -2.32
C LEU A 73 -19.38 -9.37 -1.06
N SER A 74 -20.69 -9.53 -1.25
CA SER A 74 -21.66 -9.71 -0.18
C SER A 74 -22.49 -10.96 -0.50
N GLU A 75 -22.78 -11.78 0.51
CA GLU A 75 -23.56 -13.01 0.33
C GLU A 75 -24.97 -12.73 -0.24
N ASP A 76 -25.58 -11.60 0.15
CA ASP A 76 -26.94 -11.24 -0.26
C ASP A 76 -27.00 -10.55 -1.64
N THR A 77 -25.93 -9.83 -2.03
CA THR A 77 -25.94 -8.98 -3.24
C THR A 77 -24.96 -9.42 -4.33
N GLY A 78 -24.15 -10.45 -4.06
CA GLY A 78 -23.13 -10.95 -4.98
C GLY A 78 -21.91 -10.02 -5.07
N VAL A 79 -21.24 -10.03 -6.21
CA VAL A 79 -20.05 -9.19 -6.47
C VAL A 79 -20.48 -7.87 -7.11
N LYS A 80 -20.17 -6.76 -6.45
CA LYS A 80 -20.27 -5.42 -7.01
C LYS A 80 -18.89 -4.88 -7.34
N THR A 81 -18.72 -4.38 -8.55
CA THR A 81 -17.49 -3.70 -8.98
C THR A 81 -17.71 -2.20 -9.04
N SER A 82 -16.78 -1.43 -8.51
CA SER A 82 -16.77 0.03 -8.58
C SER A 82 -15.41 0.52 -9.08
N PHE A 83 -15.44 1.37 -10.10
CA PHE A 83 -14.26 2.11 -10.52
C PHE A 83 -14.00 3.25 -9.53
N VAL A 84 -12.73 3.37 -9.13
CA VAL A 84 -12.26 4.49 -8.32
C VAL A 84 -11.44 5.38 -9.24
N ILE A 85 -11.79 6.67 -9.32
CA ILE A 85 -11.00 7.60 -10.12
C ILE A 85 -9.59 7.66 -9.50
N PRO A 86 -8.52 7.29 -10.25
CA PRO A 86 -7.17 7.34 -9.72
C PRO A 86 -6.82 8.75 -9.25
N GLY A 87 -6.17 8.86 -8.10
CA GLY A 87 -5.80 10.13 -7.49
C GLY A 87 -6.86 10.79 -6.60
N VAL A 88 -8.06 10.20 -6.49
CA VAL A 88 -9.07 10.64 -5.52
C VAL A 88 -8.79 10.10 -4.11
N ALA A 89 -8.18 8.92 -4.02
CA ALA A 89 -7.77 8.29 -2.77
C ALA A 89 -6.27 7.97 -2.82
N TRP A 90 -5.59 8.14 -1.69
CA TRP A 90 -4.16 7.91 -1.57
C TRP A 90 -3.84 7.21 -0.27
N LEU A 91 -2.86 6.32 -0.30
CA LEU A 91 -2.16 5.81 0.87
C LEU A 91 -0.73 6.30 0.77
N VAL A 92 -0.30 7.15 1.69
CA VAL A 92 1.12 7.53 1.82
C VAL A 92 1.69 6.73 2.97
N TYR A 93 2.88 6.15 2.79
CA TYR A 93 3.48 5.30 3.81
C TYR A 93 5.01 5.43 3.87
N ALA A 94 5.54 5.11 5.03
CA ALA A 94 6.96 5.08 5.31
C ALA A 94 7.28 3.87 6.20
N GLY A 95 8.43 3.26 5.98
CA GLY A 95 8.82 2.10 6.76
C GLY A 95 10.24 1.62 6.51
N LEU A 96 10.46 0.39 6.93
CA LEU A 96 11.74 -0.29 6.86
C LEU A 96 11.66 -1.54 6.00
N LYS A 97 12.73 -1.77 5.25
CA LYS A 97 12.98 -2.95 4.45
C LYS A 97 14.29 -3.57 4.92
N LEU A 98 14.25 -4.86 5.22
CA LEU A 98 15.44 -5.65 5.57
C LEU A 98 15.69 -6.66 4.47
N ASP A 99 16.71 -6.40 3.65
CA ASP A 99 17.13 -7.29 2.57
C ASP A 99 17.91 -8.49 3.10
N MET A 100 17.52 -9.69 2.68
CA MET A 100 18.19 -10.97 2.98
C MET A 100 18.50 -11.72 1.67
N GLY A 101 19.10 -10.99 0.71
CA GLY A 101 19.39 -11.50 -0.62
C GLY A 101 18.15 -11.54 -1.50
N VAL A 102 17.69 -12.74 -1.84
CA VAL A 102 16.51 -12.94 -2.72
C VAL A 102 15.22 -12.53 -2.00
N PHE A 103 15.14 -12.77 -0.70
CA PHE A 103 13.99 -12.41 0.13
C PHE A 103 14.26 -11.12 0.90
N TYR A 104 13.19 -10.44 1.29
CA TYR A 104 13.25 -9.31 2.21
C TYR A 104 12.03 -9.27 3.13
N PHE A 105 12.20 -8.72 4.32
CA PHE A 105 11.10 -8.38 5.22
C PHE A 105 10.80 -6.90 5.11
N ARG A 106 9.53 -6.53 5.27
CA ARG A 106 9.10 -5.16 5.26
C ARG A 106 8.14 -4.89 6.41
N GLY A 107 8.30 -3.73 7.04
CA GLY A 107 7.29 -3.16 7.91
C GLY A 107 7.11 -1.69 7.63
N ASP A 108 5.88 -1.22 7.50
CA ASP A 108 5.61 0.20 7.27
C ASP A 108 4.31 0.66 7.92
N ILE A 109 4.24 1.96 8.16
CA ILE A 109 3.05 2.65 8.62
C ILE A 109 2.63 3.65 7.55
N GLY A 110 1.33 3.72 7.29
CA GLY A 110 0.76 4.65 6.34
C GLY A 110 -0.37 5.48 6.91
N HIS A 111 -0.85 6.40 6.09
CA HIS A 111 -2.07 7.14 6.31
C HIS A 111 -2.81 7.33 4.99
N THR A 112 -4.14 7.17 5.04
CA THR A 112 -4.99 7.32 3.86
C THR A 112 -5.57 8.72 3.77
N PHE A 113 -5.59 9.28 2.57
CA PHE A 113 -6.17 10.58 2.25
C PHE A 113 -7.21 10.41 1.16
N ALA A 114 -8.27 11.22 1.20
CA ALA A 114 -9.21 11.36 0.09
C ALA A 114 -9.40 12.82 -0.29
N PHE A 115 -9.57 13.09 -1.57
CA PHE A 115 -9.77 14.42 -2.13
C PHE A 115 -11.14 14.51 -2.81
N GLY A 116 -12.05 15.32 -2.25
CA GLY A 116 -13.39 15.59 -2.79
C GLY A 116 -14.47 15.78 -1.71
N GLU A 117 -15.62 16.37 -2.08
CA GLU A 117 -16.62 16.89 -1.14
C GLU A 117 -17.38 15.84 -0.29
N GLN A 118 -17.23 14.54 -0.57
CA GLN A 118 -17.93 13.44 0.13
C GLN A 118 -17.09 12.17 0.38
N LEU A 119 -15.76 12.26 0.46
CA LEU A 119 -14.91 11.08 0.63
C LEU A 119 -14.24 11.06 2.00
N GLN A 120 -14.50 10.03 2.81
CA GLN A 120 -13.77 9.84 4.06
C GLN A 120 -12.71 8.75 3.93
N LEU A 121 -11.44 9.18 3.90
CA LEU A 121 -10.28 8.36 4.24
C LEU A 121 -9.44 9.14 5.26
N GLY A 122 -9.01 8.46 6.32
CA GLY A 122 -8.35 9.06 7.47
C GLY A 122 -7.89 8.00 8.48
N PHE A 123 -7.58 6.81 8.00
CA PHE A 123 -7.09 5.70 8.82
C PHE A 123 -5.62 5.41 8.53
N SER A 124 -4.97 4.74 9.47
CA SER A 124 -3.53 4.48 9.43
C SER A 124 -3.27 2.98 9.47
N PRO A 125 -2.97 2.35 8.33
CA PRO A 125 -2.55 0.96 8.33
C PRO A 125 -1.11 0.81 8.85
N LEU A 126 -0.90 -0.19 9.70
CA LEU A 126 0.41 -0.77 9.98
C LEU A 126 0.50 -2.08 9.20
N ARG A 127 1.56 -2.24 8.39
CA ARG A 127 1.79 -3.39 7.54
C ARG A 127 3.07 -4.10 7.91
N LEU A 128 3.03 -5.42 7.83
CA LEU A 128 4.19 -6.30 7.95
C LEU A 128 4.10 -7.35 6.86
N GLY A 129 5.21 -7.61 6.17
CA GLY A 129 5.22 -8.57 5.10
C GLY A 129 6.57 -9.06 4.68
N VAL A 130 6.53 -9.93 3.67
CA VAL A 130 7.67 -10.58 3.07
C VAL A 130 7.61 -10.35 1.56
N GLY A 131 8.75 -10.05 0.96
CA GLY A 131 8.86 -10.02 -0.48
C GLY A 131 10.02 -10.85 -1.00
N MET A 132 9.97 -11.11 -2.30
CA MET A 132 10.93 -11.92 -3.04
C MET A 132 11.25 -11.21 -4.35
N ASN A 133 12.54 -10.99 -4.61
CA ASN A 133 13.04 -10.53 -5.89
C ASN A 133 13.14 -11.75 -6.83
N ILE A 134 12.29 -11.83 -7.87
CA ILE A 134 12.25 -13.00 -8.79
C ILE A 134 13.35 -12.88 -9.86
N ILE A 135 13.52 -11.67 -10.38
CA ILE A 135 14.48 -11.24 -11.41
C ILE A 135 15.05 -9.91 -10.90
N PRO A 136 16.25 -9.44 -11.29
CA PRO A 136 16.86 -8.23 -10.71
C PRO A 136 15.92 -7.03 -10.54
N ASN A 137 14.96 -6.90 -11.46
CA ASN A 137 14.05 -5.78 -11.51
C ASN A 137 12.60 -6.14 -11.15
N TYR A 138 12.26 -7.40 -10.85
CA TYR A 138 10.89 -7.80 -10.53
C TYR A 138 10.79 -8.35 -9.11
N TYR A 139 9.75 -7.95 -8.40
CA TYR A 139 9.47 -8.45 -7.07
C TYR A 139 8.01 -8.81 -6.89
N ILE A 140 7.77 -9.73 -5.97
CA ILE A 140 6.47 -9.98 -5.38
C ILE A 140 6.54 -9.72 -3.88
N GLU A 141 5.44 -9.26 -3.30
CA GLU A 141 5.35 -8.95 -1.88
C GLU A 141 3.98 -9.35 -1.36
N PHE A 142 3.96 -9.91 -0.17
CA PHE A 142 2.75 -10.22 0.56
C PHE A 142 2.84 -9.57 1.94
N ASN A 143 1.87 -8.73 2.28
CA ASN A 143 1.80 -8.15 3.61
C ASN A 143 0.47 -8.49 4.28
N THR A 144 0.51 -8.53 5.61
CA THR A 144 -0.68 -8.39 6.43
C THR A 144 -0.76 -6.97 6.95
N ALA A 145 -1.98 -6.44 7.05
CA ALA A 145 -2.22 -5.10 7.53
C ALA A 145 -3.19 -5.10 8.72
N VAL A 146 -3.07 -4.07 9.54
CA VAL A 146 -3.99 -3.76 10.62
C VAL A 146 -4.23 -2.25 10.61
N ILE A 147 -5.47 -1.83 10.84
CA ILE A 147 -5.80 -0.41 10.96
C ILE A 147 -5.61 0.00 12.43
N LEU A 148 -4.69 0.93 12.71
CA LEU A 148 -4.34 1.32 14.08
C LEU A 148 -5.55 1.82 14.88
N GLN A 149 -6.45 2.57 14.25
CA GLN A 149 -7.69 3.08 14.86
C GLN A 149 -8.71 1.97 15.16
N LYS A 150 -8.57 0.80 14.53
CA LYS A 150 -9.49 -0.35 14.59
C LYS A 150 -8.74 -1.66 14.75
N PHE A 151 -7.72 -1.67 15.60
CA PHE A 151 -6.76 -2.78 15.71
C PHE A 151 -7.45 -4.13 15.93
N SER A 152 -8.29 -4.22 16.97
CA SER A 152 -9.00 -5.45 17.34
C SER A 152 -9.99 -5.93 16.26
N GLU A 153 -10.54 -5.01 15.47
CA GLU A 153 -11.50 -5.36 14.40
C GLU A 153 -10.80 -5.89 13.15
N THR A 154 -9.54 -5.50 12.92
CA THR A 154 -8.85 -5.68 11.63
C THR A 154 -7.66 -6.62 11.65
N ILE A 155 -7.14 -6.97 12.83
CA ILE A 155 -6.04 -7.93 12.98
C ILE A 155 -6.39 -9.27 12.33
N GLY A 156 -5.51 -9.76 11.45
CA GLY A 156 -5.71 -11.03 10.73
C GLY A 156 -6.83 -11.01 9.68
N LYS A 157 -7.34 -9.83 9.30
CA LYS A 157 -8.42 -9.69 8.32
C LYS A 157 -8.05 -8.94 7.05
N ILE A 158 -6.89 -8.29 7.02
CA ILE A 158 -6.44 -7.51 5.86
C ILE A 158 -5.11 -8.10 5.37
N TYR A 159 -5.09 -8.43 4.10
CA TYR A 159 -3.94 -8.93 3.38
C TYR A 159 -3.74 -8.10 2.13
N ASP A 160 -2.49 -7.88 1.77
CA ASP A 160 -2.15 -7.32 0.50
C ASP A 160 -1.18 -8.23 -0.26
N PHE A 161 -1.31 -8.17 -1.57
CA PHE A 161 -0.43 -8.83 -2.50
C PHE A 161 0.01 -7.82 -3.54
N LYS A 162 1.30 -7.81 -3.86
CA LYS A 162 1.89 -6.84 -4.78
C LYS A 162 2.85 -7.53 -5.73
N ILE A 163 2.78 -7.12 -6.99
CA ILE A 163 3.78 -7.44 -8.01
C ILE A 163 4.32 -6.10 -8.51
N GLY A 164 5.64 -5.95 -8.59
CA GLY A 164 6.23 -4.70 -9.04
C GLY A 164 7.52 -4.84 -9.82
N TYR A 165 7.87 -3.74 -10.45
CA TYR A 165 9.09 -3.53 -11.22
C TYR A 165 9.94 -2.45 -10.55
N ARG A 166 11.24 -2.68 -10.43
CA ARG A 166 12.26 -1.78 -9.90
C ARG A 166 13.10 -1.23 -11.06
N PHE A 167 13.20 0.09 -11.14
CA PHE A 167 13.94 0.83 -12.17
C PHE A 167 15.42 0.94 -11.83
#